data_AF-A0A7V0LQZ1-F1
#
_entry.id   AF-A0A7V0LQZ1-F1
#
_cell.length_a   1.000
_cell.length_b   1.000
_cell.length_c   1.000
_cell.angle_alpha   90.00
_cell.angle_beta   90.00
_cell.angle_gamma   90.00
#
_symmetry.space_group_name_H-M   'P 1'
#
loop_
_entity.id
_entity.type
_entity.pdbx_description
1 polymer ?
#
loop_
_entity_poly.entity_id
_entity_poly.type
_entity_poly.pdbx_seq_one_letter_code
_entity_poly.pdbx_strand_id
1 'polypeptide(L)'
;MSRITVDGDRFVVADTAEPFVPVGVDYFSIVPIAGGFEDRGFSPAIFDEAQVTADFTRLADAGYTTVRMFMDSCGSGDACIGSSTGRGLNPEYLAVIAEVTRIARQQGLYLVLTSNDLPDQGGYWE
;
A
#
# COMPACT_ATOMS: atom_id res chain seq x y z
N MET A 1 -5.53 -2.56 16.17
CA MET A 1 -6.21 -1.36 15.63
C MET A 1 -7.67 -1.65 15.48
N SER A 2 -8.51 -0.74 15.96
CA SER A 2 -9.94 -0.74 15.71
C SER A 2 -10.21 -0.48 14.22
N ARG A 3 -11.40 -0.85 13.76
CA ARG A 3 -11.83 -0.56 12.38
C ARG A 3 -12.35 0.87 12.29
N ILE A 4 -12.20 1.48 11.12
CA ILE A 4 -12.88 2.73 10.79
C ILE A 4 -14.15 2.40 10.00
N THR A 5 -15.26 3.02 10.38
CA THR A 5 -16.56 2.90 9.71
C THR A 5 -17.11 4.27 9.34
N VAL A 6 -18.20 4.30 8.59
CA VAL A 6 -18.94 5.52 8.25
C VAL A 6 -20.20 5.58 9.10
N ASP A 7 -20.45 6.73 9.72
CA ASP A 7 -21.69 7.07 10.41
C ASP A 7 -22.23 8.37 9.84
N GLY A 8 -23.24 8.29 8.96
CA GLY A 8 -23.72 9.45 8.21
C GLY A 8 -22.66 10.01 7.27
N ASP A 9 -22.15 11.20 7.57
CA ASP A 9 -21.18 11.96 6.79
C ASP A 9 -19.76 11.97 7.40
N ARG A 10 -19.52 11.21 8.47
CA ARG A 10 -18.24 11.15 9.18
C ARG A 10 -17.64 9.75 9.21
N PHE A 11 -16.32 9.70 9.27
CA PHE A 11 -15.61 8.50 9.69
C PHE A 11 -15.58 8.42 11.22
N VAL A 12 -15.77 7.22 11.75
CA VAL A 12 -15.73 6.94 13.19
C VAL A 12 -14.94 5.68 13.50
N VAL A 13 -14.35 5.62 14.69
CA VAL A 13 -13.77 4.38 15.23
C VAL A 13 -14.91 3.45 15.62
N ALA A 14 -14.95 2.25 15.04
CA ALA A 14 -16.11 1.35 15.14
C ALA A 14 -16.49 0.97 16.58
N ASP A 15 -15.49 0.82 17.46
CA ASP A 15 -15.71 0.31 18.82
C ASP A 15 -16.13 1.40 19.82
N THR A 16 -15.84 2.67 19.52
CA THR A 16 -16.05 3.80 20.44
C THR A 16 -17.00 4.87 19.89
N ALA A 17 -17.30 4.83 18.58
CA ALA A 17 -18.00 5.88 17.84
C ALA A 17 -17.32 7.26 17.91
N GLU A 18 -16.06 7.33 18.35
CA GLU A 18 -15.28 8.56 18.33
C GLU A 18 -15.00 8.99 16.89
N PRO A 19 -15.06 10.30 16.55
CA PRO A 19 -14.72 10.78 15.23
C PRO A 19 -13.30 10.39 14.82
N PHE A 20 -13.15 9.93 13.59
CA PHE A 20 -11.86 9.68 12.98
C PHE A 20 -11.64 10.69 11.85
N VAL A 21 -10.54 11.45 11.92
CA VAL A 21 -10.12 12.35 10.84
C VAL A 21 -8.79 11.82 10.29
N PRO A 22 -8.75 11.37 9.02
CA PRO A 22 -7.50 10.92 8.42
C PRO A 22 -6.55 12.11 8.26
N VAL A 23 -5.37 12.00 8.86
CA VAL A 23 -4.23 12.90 8.63
C VAL A 23 -3.19 12.04 7.95
N GLY A 24 -2.95 12.25 6.66
CA GLY A 24 -2.19 11.29 5.87
C GLY A 24 -1.26 11.88 4.82
N VAL A 25 -0.48 10.97 4.23
CA VAL A 25 0.44 11.20 3.12
C VAL A 25 0.30 10.11 2.07
N ASP A 26 0.65 10.43 0.84
CA ASP A 26 0.98 9.42 -0.16
C ASP A 26 2.42 8.95 0.07
N TYR A 27 2.65 7.64 0.02
CA TYR A 27 3.98 7.04 0.17
C TYR A 27 4.35 6.30 -1.12
N PHE A 28 5.53 6.63 -1.65
CA PHE A 28 6.04 6.13 -2.93
C PHE A 28 7.50 5.69 -2.80
N SER A 29 7.89 4.70 -3.57
CA SER A 29 9.30 4.36 -3.83
C SER A 29 9.57 4.49 -5.32
N ILE A 30 9.93 5.71 -5.75
CA ILE A 30 10.15 6.02 -7.16
C ILE A 30 11.54 5.54 -7.57
N VAL A 31 11.59 4.64 -8.56
CA VAL A 31 12.84 4.12 -9.12
C VAL A 31 12.95 4.40 -10.62
N PRO A 32 14.17 4.62 -11.14
CA PRO A 32 14.38 4.74 -12.58
C PRO A 32 14.21 3.39 -13.28
N ILE A 33 13.57 3.41 -14.44
CA ILE A 33 13.44 2.27 -15.35
C ILE A 33 13.86 2.66 -16.77
N ALA A 34 13.94 1.68 -17.67
CA ALA A 34 14.14 1.96 -19.08
C ALA A 34 12.98 2.81 -19.62
N GLY A 35 13.25 4.09 -19.93
CA GLY A 35 12.28 5.00 -20.51
C GLY A 35 11.44 5.81 -19.52
N GLY A 36 11.72 5.78 -18.21
CA GLY A 36 10.98 6.60 -17.25
C GLY A 36 11.24 6.30 -15.77
N PHE A 37 10.21 6.52 -14.96
CA PHE A 37 10.19 6.25 -13.52
C PHE A 37 8.91 5.49 -13.16
N GLU A 38 8.99 4.61 -12.17
CA GLU A 38 7.85 3.86 -11.64
C GLU A 38 7.85 3.91 -10.11
N ASP A 39 6.67 3.88 -9.51
CA ASP A 39 6.54 3.54 -8.09
C ASP A 39 6.63 2.03 -7.91
N ARG A 40 7.60 1.60 -7.13
CA ARG A 40 7.89 0.19 -6.84
C ARG A 40 7.86 -0.10 -5.34
N GLY A 41 7.07 0.66 -4.57
CA GLY A 41 6.95 0.49 -3.12
C GLY A 41 6.61 -0.93 -2.65
N PHE A 42 5.85 -1.69 -3.43
CA PHE A 42 5.49 -3.09 -3.11
C PHE A 42 6.28 -4.15 -3.91
N SER A 43 7.24 -3.74 -4.75
CA SER A 43 8.02 -4.68 -5.56
C SER A 43 8.94 -5.53 -4.67
N PRO A 44 8.87 -6.88 -4.72
CA PRO A 44 9.72 -7.75 -3.91
C PRO A 44 11.22 -7.60 -4.23
N ALA A 45 11.57 -7.08 -5.42
CA ALA A 45 12.96 -6.87 -5.82
C ALA A 45 13.67 -5.72 -5.07
N ILE A 46 12.91 -4.78 -4.49
CA ILE A 46 13.47 -3.59 -3.83
C ILE A 46 12.88 -3.31 -2.45
N PHE A 47 11.91 -4.09 -2.02
CA PHE A 47 11.26 -3.90 -0.73
C PHE A 47 12.28 -4.04 0.42
N ASP A 48 12.31 -3.03 1.27
CA ASP A 48 13.15 -2.99 2.47
C ASP A 48 12.25 -2.79 3.70
N GLU A 49 12.01 -3.87 4.44
CA GLU A 49 11.18 -3.88 5.65
C GLU A 49 11.69 -2.88 6.71
N ALA A 50 13.01 -2.76 6.87
CA ALA A 50 13.60 -1.89 7.87
C ALA A 50 13.38 -0.41 7.52
N GLN A 51 13.54 -0.06 6.24
CA GLN A 51 13.29 1.28 5.75
C GLN A 51 11.80 1.65 5.90
N VAL A 52 10.87 0.80 5.45
CA VAL A 52 9.42 1.06 5.59
C VAL A 52 9.02 1.19 7.05
N THR A 53 9.55 0.33 7.93
CA THR A 53 9.31 0.42 9.37
C THR A 53 9.78 1.75 9.93
N ALA A 54 11.01 2.17 9.61
CA ALA A 54 11.55 3.45 10.07
C ALA A 54 10.72 4.64 9.55
N ASP A 55 10.27 4.59 8.30
CA ASP A 55 9.44 5.64 7.72
C ASP A 55 8.07 5.74 8.39
N PHE A 56 7.42 4.60 8.63
CA PHE A 56 6.12 4.56 9.28
C PHE A 56 6.19 4.97 10.75
N THR A 57 7.26 4.61 11.46
CA THR A 57 7.51 5.13 12.81
C THR A 57 7.64 6.66 12.79
N ARG A 58 8.41 7.23 11.85
CA ARG A 58 8.55 8.69 11.73
C ARG A 58 7.21 9.39 11.43
N LEU A 59 6.37 8.79 10.60
CA LEU A 59 5.04 9.33 10.30
C LEU A 59 4.13 9.28 11.54
N ALA A 60 4.09 8.15 12.25
CA ALA A 60 3.32 8.02 13.47
C ALA A 60 3.78 9.02 14.55
N ASP A 61 5.09 9.16 14.76
CA ASP A 61 5.69 10.12 15.70
C ASP A 61 5.37 11.58 15.33
N ALA A 62 5.20 11.88 14.04
CA ALA A 62 4.79 13.18 13.54
C ALA A 62 3.26 13.43 13.61
N GLY A 63 2.48 12.45 14.08
CA GLY A 63 1.03 12.56 14.25
C GLY A 63 0.19 12.22 13.03
N TYR A 64 0.79 11.60 12.00
CA TYR A 64 0.01 11.04 10.90
C TYR A 64 -0.76 9.80 11.37
N THR A 65 -1.96 9.61 10.82
CA THR A 65 -2.85 8.48 11.13
C THR A 65 -3.07 7.57 9.93
N THR A 66 -2.81 8.05 8.71
CA THR A 66 -3.13 7.32 7.48
C THR A 66 -2.00 7.42 6.46
N VAL A 67 -1.73 6.34 5.74
CA VAL A 67 -0.81 6.32 4.59
C VAL A 67 -1.54 5.76 3.38
N ARG A 68 -1.42 6.45 2.24
CA ARG A 68 -1.95 5.98 0.96
C ARG A 68 -0.81 5.44 0.09
N MET A 69 -1.02 4.27 -0.51
CA MET A 69 -0.04 3.59 -1.37
C MET A 69 -0.71 3.00 -2.60
N PHE A 70 0.02 2.94 -3.71
CA PHE A 70 -0.48 2.45 -4.99
C PHE A 70 0.00 1.00 -5.23
N MET A 71 -0.92 0.09 -5.56
CA MET A 71 -0.63 -1.35 -5.61
C MET A 71 -0.09 -1.84 -6.96
N ASP A 72 -0.22 -1.08 -8.02
CA ASP A 72 -0.15 -1.53 -9.42
C ASP A 72 0.47 -0.45 -10.31
N SER A 73 1.36 0.36 -9.73
CA SER A 73 2.10 1.40 -10.44
C SER A 73 3.25 0.86 -11.29
N CYS A 74 3.39 -0.46 -11.39
CA CYS A 74 4.23 -1.12 -12.39
C CYS A 74 3.40 -2.21 -13.10
N GLY A 75 3.31 -2.10 -14.43
CA GLY A 75 2.33 -2.85 -15.22
C GLY A 75 2.77 -4.29 -15.57
N SER A 76 4.08 -4.57 -15.64
CA SER A 76 4.59 -5.89 -16.04
C SER A 76 5.98 -6.20 -15.50
N GLY A 77 6.29 -7.50 -15.42
CA GLY A 77 7.59 -8.02 -14.99
C GLY A 77 7.53 -8.78 -13.67
N ASP A 78 8.58 -9.55 -13.37
CA ASP A 78 8.61 -10.50 -12.25
C ASP A 78 8.44 -9.87 -10.85
N ALA A 79 8.65 -8.55 -10.75
CA ALA A 79 8.52 -7.81 -9.49
C ALA A 79 7.28 -6.89 -9.45
N CYS A 80 6.33 -7.08 -10.38
CA CYS A 80 5.07 -6.34 -10.42
C CYS A 80 3.89 -7.18 -9.93
N ILE A 81 2.74 -6.53 -9.74
CA ILE A 81 1.55 -7.15 -9.14
C ILE A 81 0.95 -8.29 -9.98
N GLY A 82 1.11 -8.24 -11.30
CA GLY A 82 0.71 -9.33 -12.20
C GLY A 82 1.75 -10.46 -12.22
N SER A 83 1.29 -11.71 -12.32
CA SER A 83 2.16 -12.87 -12.46
C SER A 83 2.87 -12.85 -13.81
N SER A 84 4.17 -13.12 -13.86
CA SER A 84 4.90 -13.17 -15.13
C SER A 84 4.45 -14.29 -16.08
N THR A 85 3.70 -15.27 -15.55
CA THR A 85 3.02 -16.29 -16.37
C THR A 85 1.76 -15.77 -17.08
N GLY A 86 1.32 -14.55 -16.80
CA GLY A 86 0.06 -13.97 -17.26
C GLY A 86 -1.19 -14.58 -16.63
N ARG A 87 -1.02 -15.41 -15.59
CA ARG A 87 -2.12 -16.13 -14.92
C ARG A 87 -2.26 -15.67 -13.47
N GLY A 88 -2.97 -14.56 -13.28
CA GLY A 88 -3.30 -14.04 -11.97
C GLY A 88 -2.23 -13.13 -11.37
N LEU A 89 -2.28 -12.98 -10.04
CA LEU A 89 -1.43 -12.06 -9.31
C LEU A 89 -0.10 -12.70 -8.88
N ASN A 90 0.93 -11.88 -8.73
CA ASN A 90 2.24 -12.27 -8.25
C ASN A 90 2.20 -12.51 -6.72
N PRO A 91 2.42 -13.76 -6.25
CA PRO A 91 2.31 -14.08 -4.83
C PRO A 91 3.38 -13.39 -3.97
N GLU A 92 4.58 -13.13 -4.50
CA GLU A 92 5.65 -12.44 -3.77
C GLU A 92 5.29 -10.97 -3.56
N TYR A 93 4.71 -10.34 -4.59
CA TYR A 93 4.19 -8.97 -4.48
C TYR A 93 3.06 -8.86 -3.44
N LEU A 94 2.12 -9.81 -3.44
CA LEU A 94 1.05 -9.86 -2.43
C LEU A 94 1.59 -10.08 -1.02
N ALA A 95 2.67 -10.84 -0.87
CA ALA A 95 3.35 -11.01 0.42
C ALA A 95 3.92 -9.67 0.92
N VAL A 96 4.48 -8.83 0.04
CA VAL A 96 4.94 -7.48 0.40
C VAL A 96 3.78 -6.58 0.82
N ILE A 97 2.62 -6.63 0.15
CA ILE A 97 1.41 -5.88 0.59
C ILE A 97 0.99 -6.30 2.00
N ALA A 98 0.95 -7.60 2.27
CA ALA A 98 0.61 -8.13 3.59
C ALA A 98 1.62 -7.67 4.66
N GLU A 99 2.89 -7.65 4.30
CA GLU A 99 4.00 -7.23 5.15
C GLU A 99 3.89 -5.73 5.51
N VAL A 100 3.75 -4.85 4.52
CA VAL A 100 3.52 -3.42 4.74
C VAL A 100 2.26 -3.16 5.57
N THR A 101 1.19 -3.93 5.36
CA THR A 101 -0.04 -3.85 6.17
C THR A 101 0.22 -4.20 7.63
N ARG A 102 1.06 -5.22 7.88
CA ARG A 102 1.47 -5.61 9.23
C ARG A 102 2.30 -4.50 9.90
N ILE A 103 3.25 -3.92 9.19
CA ILE A 103 4.08 -2.79 9.68
C ILE A 103 3.18 -1.60 10.05
N ALA A 104 2.29 -1.17 9.14
CA ALA A 104 1.36 -0.07 9.41
C ALA A 104 0.54 -0.31 10.67
N ARG A 105 0.00 -1.52 10.84
CA ARG A 105 -0.75 -1.90 12.04
C ARG A 105 0.09 -1.84 13.31
N GLN A 106 1.37 -2.22 13.25
CA GLN A 106 2.28 -2.15 14.40
C GLN A 106 2.60 -0.70 14.78
N GLN A 107 2.67 0.21 13.81
CA GLN A 107 2.91 1.64 14.03
C GLN A 107 1.63 2.46 14.29
N GLY A 108 0.45 1.83 14.27
CA GLY A 108 -0.83 2.51 14.50
C GLY A 108 -1.34 3.34 13.32
N LEU A 109 -0.86 3.06 12.10
CA LEU A 109 -1.26 3.73 10.86
C LEU A 109 -2.32 2.92 10.10
N TYR A 110 -3.31 3.62 9.55
CA TYR A 110 -4.28 3.05 8.60
C TYR A 110 -3.72 3.11 7.18
N LEU A 111 -3.89 2.05 6.40
CA LEU A 111 -3.53 2.05 4.98
C LEU A 111 -4.73 2.28 4.07
N VAL A 112 -4.56 3.16 3.09
CA VAL A 112 -5.44 3.29 1.93
C VAL A 112 -4.71 2.70 0.73
N LEU A 113 -5.02 1.44 0.43
CA LEU A 113 -4.50 0.77 -0.75
C LEU A 113 -5.30 1.19 -1.98
N THR A 114 -4.61 1.74 -2.97
CA THR A 114 -5.23 2.26 -4.20
C THR A 114 -4.75 1.46 -5.40
N SER A 115 -5.67 1.03 -6.25
CA SER A 115 -5.34 0.61 -7.62
C SER A 115 -5.27 1.87 -8.50
N ASN A 116 -4.18 2.03 -9.21
CA ASN A 116 -3.95 3.00 -10.26
C ASN A 116 -4.60 2.56 -11.58
N ASP A 117 -4.58 1.25 -11.88
CA ASP A 117 -5.17 0.62 -13.07
C ASP A 117 -5.63 -0.84 -12.78
N LEU A 118 -5.79 -1.67 -13.79
CA LEU A 118 -5.87 -3.13 -13.66
C LEU A 118 -4.50 -3.75 -13.99
N PRO A 119 -4.03 -4.76 -13.23
CA PRO A 119 -2.79 -5.46 -13.56
C PRO A 119 -2.81 -6.07 -14.98
N ASP A 120 -1.94 -5.61 -15.88
CA ASP A 120 -1.87 -6.11 -17.26
C ASP A 120 -1.63 -7.62 -17.31
N GLN A 121 -0.82 -8.17 -16.41
CA GLN A 121 -0.56 -9.61 -16.34
C GLN A 121 -1.48 -10.36 -15.34
N GLY A 122 -2.51 -9.68 -14.83
CA GLY A 122 -3.46 -10.24 -13.85
C GLY A 122 -4.52 -11.16 -14.45
N GLY A 123 -4.71 -11.15 -15.77
CA GLY A 123 -5.72 -11.96 -16.45
C GLY A 123 -7.17 -11.46 -16.27
N TYR A 124 -7.35 -10.17 -15.96
CA TYR A 124 -8.67 -9.55 -15.77
C TYR A 124 -9.26 -8.92 -17.06
N TRP A 125 -8.51 -8.95 -18.17
CA TRP A 125 -8.91 -8.40 -19.47
C TRP A 125 -9.27 -9.48 -20.50
N GLU A 126 -9.32 -10.75 -20.09
CA GLU A 126 -9.98 -11.85 -20.82
C GLU A 126 -11.43 -12.03 -20.36
#